data_AF-A0A0R3LU36-F1
#
_entry.id   AF-A0A0R3LU36-F1
#
_cell.length_a   1.000
_cell.length_b   1.000
_cell.length_c   1.000
_cell.angle_alpha   90.00
_cell.angle_beta   90.00
_cell.angle_gamma   90.00
#
_symmetry.space_group_name_H-M   'P 1'
#
loop_
_entity.id
_entity.type
_entity.pdbx_description
1 polymer ?
#
loop_
_entity_poly.entity_id
_entity_poly.type
_entity_poly.pdbx_seq_one_letter_code
_entity_poly.pdbx_strand_id
1 'polypeptide(L)'
;MDTALVAAGQSLAGHRHEARYRGVIADLFRSGRSVSCIVCRRSPAIERPIGGLLLACAAHKPKASSVSAICLACWTAYDADLIEQAATRVLRTFVKGGRFVDPPPIDTS
;
A
#
# COMPACT_ATOMS: atom_id res chain seq x y z
N MET A 1 -6.65 -3.04 -12.74
CA MET A 1 -5.58 -2.34 -12.01
C MET A 1 -4.57 -3.41 -11.63
N ASP A 2 -3.27 -3.11 -11.63
CA ASP A 2 -2.24 -4.04 -11.19
C ASP A 2 -1.68 -3.58 -9.84
N THR A 3 -1.62 -4.48 -8.86
CA THR A 3 -1.32 -4.14 -7.47
C THR A 3 -0.36 -5.16 -6.87
N ALA A 4 0.57 -4.68 -6.05
CA ALA A 4 1.50 -5.53 -5.31
C ALA A 4 1.56 -5.08 -3.85
N LEU A 5 1.44 -6.03 -2.92
CA LEU A 5 1.70 -5.83 -1.50
C LEU A 5 3.04 -6.50 -1.19
N VAL A 6 4.02 -5.72 -0.73
CA VAL A 6 5.40 -6.20 -0.52
C VAL A 6 5.95 -5.71 0.82
N ALA A 7 6.82 -6.51 1.43
CA ALA A 7 7.57 -6.05 2.59
C ALA A 7 8.52 -4.91 2.21
N ALA A 8 8.80 -4.01 3.15
CA ALA A 8 9.79 -2.96 2.95
C ALA A 8 11.17 -3.58 2.68
N GLY A 9 11.86 -3.08 1.65
CA GLY A 9 13.16 -3.61 1.22
C GLY A 9 13.11 -4.90 0.41
N GLN A 10 11.93 -5.49 0.22
CA GLN A 10 11.78 -6.66 -0.66
C GLN A 10 12.04 -6.29 -2.12
N SER A 11 12.77 -7.16 -2.82
CA SER A 11 13.04 -6.99 -4.25
C SER A 11 11.76 -7.05 -5.08
N LEU A 12 11.67 -6.17 -6.07
CA LEU A 12 10.62 -6.16 -7.10
C LEU A 12 11.08 -6.83 -8.41
N ALA A 13 12.24 -7.49 -8.39
CA ALA A 13 12.82 -8.12 -9.58
C ALA A 13 11.82 -9.05 -10.27
N GLY A 14 11.61 -8.84 -11.57
CA GLY A 14 10.69 -9.64 -12.38
C GLY A 14 9.23 -9.19 -12.33
N HIS A 15 8.87 -8.17 -11.55
CA HIS A 15 7.52 -7.59 -11.60
C HIS A 15 7.31 -6.82 -12.91
N ARG A 16 6.19 -7.04 -13.60
CA ARG A 16 5.86 -6.39 -14.88
C ARG A 16 5.83 -4.86 -14.87
N HIS A 17 5.80 -4.26 -13.68
CA HIS A 17 5.78 -2.82 -13.44
C HIS A 17 6.93 -2.36 -12.52
N GLU A 18 8.00 -3.15 -12.38
CA GLU A 18 9.13 -2.89 -11.49
C GLU A 18 9.64 -1.45 -11.59
N ALA A 19 9.99 -0.97 -12.79
CA ALA A 19 10.56 0.37 -12.97
C ALA A 19 9.64 1.48 -12.45
N ARG A 20 8.31 1.33 -12.60
CA ARG A 20 7.32 2.29 -12.11
C ARG A 20 7.21 2.26 -10.59
N TYR A 21 7.14 1.05 -10.02
CA TYR A 21 7.09 0.86 -8.59
C TYR A 21 8.34 1.40 -7.89
N ARG A 22 9.53 1.16 -8.45
CA ARG A 22 10.78 1.77 -7.94
C ARG A 22 10.74 3.30 -7.98
N GLY A 23 10.18 3.88 -9.04
CA GLY A 23 9.96 5.32 -9.17
C GLY A 23 9.10 5.88 -8.03
N VAL A 24 7.89 5.33 -7.83
CA VAL A 24 6.99 5.83 -6.77
C VAL A 24 7.51 5.57 -5.36
N ILE A 25 8.25 4.47 -5.14
CA ILE A 25 8.94 4.21 -3.87
C ILE A 25 10.00 5.28 -3.63
N ALA A 26 10.82 5.59 -4.63
CA ALA A 26 11.83 6.65 -4.51
C ALA A 26 11.18 8.01 -4.22
N ASP A 27 10.07 8.34 -4.90
CA ASP A 27 9.32 9.57 -4.65
C ASP A 27 8.73 9.62 -3.24
N LEU A 28 8.28 8.48 -2.70
CA LEU A 28 7.80 8.37 -1.32
C LEU A 28 8.86 8.82 -0.33
N PHE A 29 10.08 8.29 -0.48
CA PHE A 29 11.19 8.59 0.42
C PHE A 29 11.80 9.97 0.17
N ARG A 30 11.80 10.47 -1.08
CA ARG A 30 12.36 11.78 -1.44
C ARG A 30 11.44 12.95 -1.10
N SER A 31 10.12 12.79 -1.26
CA SER A 31 9.18 13.91 -1.15
C SER A 31 9.02 14.46 0.26
N GLY A 32 9.51 13.75 1.29
CA GLY A 32 9.34 14.13 2.70
C GLY A 32 7.87 14.24 3.13
N ARG A 33 6.92 13.84 2.27
CA ARG A 33 5.49 13.88 2.58
C ARG A 33 5.20 12.77 3.58
N SER A 34 4.59 13.17 4.70
CA SER A 34 4.05 12.24 5.69
C SER A 34 2.95 11.38 5.04
N VAL A 35 3.33 10.18 4.60
CA VAL A 35 2.39 9.10 4.31
C VAL A 35 1.84 8.62 5.64
N SER A 36 0.53 8.40 5.75
CA SER A 36 -0.06 7.74 6.92
C SER A 36 -0.14 6.24 6.69
N CYS A 37 0.08 5.44 7.74
CA CYS A 37 -0.15 4.00 7.70
C CYS A 37 -1.59 3.72 7.29
N ILE A 38 -1.80 2.85 6.29
CA ILE A 38 -3.15 2.55 5.80
C ILE A 38 -4.00 1.76 6.82
N VAL A 39 -3.34 1.07 7.76
CA VAL A 39 -4.00 0.29 8.83
C VAL A 39 -4.36 1.19 10.01
N CYS A 40 -3.39 1.86 10.63
CA CYS A 40 -3.60 2.62 11.88
C CYS A 40 -3.67 4.14 11.71
N ARG A 41 -3.56 4.66 10.48
CA ARG A 41 -3.61 6.10 10.13
C ARG A 41 -2.53 6.99 10.78
N ARG A 42 -1.59 6.43 11.54
CA ARG A 42 -0.45 7.18 12.10
C ARG A 42 0.63 7.41 11.06
N SER A 43 1.36 8.54 11.17
CA SER A 43 2.48 8.86 10.28
C SER A 43 3.73 8.04 10.62
N PRO A 44 4.22 7.17 9.71
CA PRO A 44 5.55 6.53 9.80
C PRO A 44 6.75 7.48 9.88
N ALA A 45 6.60 8.77 9.57
CA ALA A 45 7.74 9.68 9.44
C ALA A 45 8.40 10.09 10.78
N ILE A 46 7.76 9.84 11.93
CA ILE A 46 8.22 10.35 13.23
C ILE A 46 8.35 9.24 14.30
N GLU A 47 7.54 8.18 14.24
CA GLU A 47 7.46 7.22 15.37
C GLU A 47 7.60 5.74 14.98
N ARG A 48 7.49 5.36 13.70
CA ARG A 48 7.47 3.93 13.30
C ARG A 48 8.03 3.69 11.89
N PRO A 49 9.07 2.85 11.71
CA PRO A 49 9.60 2.52 10.38
C PRO A 49 8.52 1.90 9.48
N ILE A 50 8.68 2.00 8.16
CA ILE A 50 7.79 1.34 7.19
C ILE A 50 8.14 -0.15 7.17
N GLY A 51 7.13 -1.01 7.35
CA GLY A 51 7.27 -2.48 7.29
C GLY A 51 6.75 -3.08 5.99
N GLY A 52 5.80 -2.42 5.33
CA GLY A 52 5.20 -2.88 4.08
C GLY A 52 4.72 -1.74 3.20
N LEU A 53 4.59 -2.05 1.90
CA LEU A 53 4.19 -1.11 0.87
C LEU A 53 3.08 -1.72 0.01
N LEU A 54 2.02 -0.96 -0.18
CA LEU A 54 0.99 -1.23 -1.19
C LEU A 54 1.31 -0.40 -2.43
N LEU A 55 1.53 -1.08 -3.54
CA LEU A 55 1.85 -0.51 -4.84
C LEU A 55 0.68 -0.72 -5.78
N ALA A 56 0.31 0.31 -6.54
CA ALA A 56 -0.78 0.23 -7.50
C ALA A 56 -0.43 0.92 -8.81
N CYS A 57 -0.78 0.31 -9.94
CA CYS A 57 -0.55 0.83 -11.28
C CYS A 57 -1.79 0.62 -12.14
N ALA A 58 -2.28 1.70 -12.78
CA ALA A 58 -3.36 1.58 -13.74
C ALA A 58 -2.82 1.09 -15.10
N ALA A 59 -3.24 -0.11 -15.53
CA ALA A 59 -2.80 -0.72 -16.80
C ALA A 59 -3.07 0.17 -18.04
N HIS A 60 -4.15 0.95 -18.03
CA HIS A 60 -4.56 1.83 -19.12
C HIS A 60 -4.15 3.31 -18.92
N LYS A 61 -3.56 3.66 -17.77
CA LYS A 61 -3.02 5.01 -17.49
C LYS A 61 -1.60 4.87 -16.96
N PRO A 62 -0.59 4.76 -17.84
CA PRO A 62 0.78 4.42 -17.47
C PRO A 62 1.48 5.46 -16.57
N LYS A 63 0.91 6.66 -16.40
CA LYS A 63 1.37 7.70 -15.47
C LYS A 63 0.68 7.67 -14.10
N ALA A 64 -0.31 6.81 -13.90
CA ALA A 64 -1.07 6.68 -12.66
C ALA A 64 -0.57 5.47 -11.85
N SER A 65 0.60 5.63 -11.23
CA SER A 65 1.09 4.72 -10.19
C SER A 65 0.99 5.40 -8.83
N SER A 66 0.62 4.65 -7.80
CA SER A 66 0.56 5.11 -6.42
C SER A 66 1.27 4.13 -5.50
N VAL A 67 1.69 4.65 -4.36
CA VAL A 67 2.25 3.88 -3.26
C VAL A 67 1.58 4.31 -1.97
N SER A 68 1.34 3.36 -1.08
CA SER A 68 0.84 3.59 0.27
C SER A 68 1.63 2.76 1.26
N ALA A 69 1.79 3.25 2.48
CA ALA A 69 2.69 2.65 3.47
C ALA A 69 1.93 1.91 4.57
N ILE A 70 2.55 0.87 5.11
CA ILE A 70 2.15 0.16 6.33
C ILE A 70 3.33 0.27 7.30
N CYS A 71 3.09 0.76 8.51
CA CYS A 71 4.15 0.83 9.52
C CYS A 71 4.54 -0.56 10.02
N LEU A 72 5.78 -0.74 10.46
CA LEU A 72 6.35 -2.01 10.90
C LEU A 72 5.50 -2.67 11.98
N ALA A 73 5.04 -1.89 12.96
CA ALA A 73 4.16 -2.41 14.01
C ALA A 73 2.87 -3.02 13.46
N CYS A 74 2.24 -2.42 12.45
CA CYS A 74 1.04 -3.00 11.84
C CYS A 74 1.36 -4.17 10.92
N TRP A 75 2.51 -4.13 10.23
CA TRP A 75 2.97 -5.22 9.37
C TRP A 75 3.25 -6.51 10.16
N THR A 76 3.74 -6.40 11.38
CA THR A 76 4.07 -7.56 12.23
C THR A 76 2.94 -7.98 13.16
N ALA A 77 2.01 -7.09 13.49
CA ALA A 77 0.96 -7.36 14.49
C ALA A 77 -0.36 -7.85 13.89
N TYR A 78 -0.58 -7.66 12.60
CA TYR A 78 -1.84 -8.04 11.95
C TYR A 78 -1.62 -9.11 10.88
N ASP A 79 -2.59 -10.01 10.76
CA ASP A 79 -2.60 -11.04 9.73
C ASP A 79 -2.75 -10.45 8.32
N ALA A 80 -2.35 -11.25 7.33
CA ALA A 80 -2.39 -10.87 5.92
C ALA A 80 -3.78 -10.37 5.49
N ASP A 81 -4.85 -11.05 5.91
CA ASP A 81 -6.23 -10.70 5.58
C ASP A 81 -6.60 -9.27 6.00
N LEU A 82 -6.16 -8.83 7.17
CA LEU A 82 -6.43 -7.47 7.68
C LEU A 82 -5.66 -6.40 6.90
N ILE A 83 -4.42 -6.74 6.51
CA ILE A 83 -3.59 -5.86 5.68
C ILE A 83 -4.19 -5.75 4.28
N GLU A 84 -4.66 -6.84 3.70
CA GLU A 84 -5.34 -6.88 2.41
C GLU A 84 -6.65 -6.08 2.42
N GLN A 85 -7.41 -6.15 3.51
CA GLN A 85 -8.62 -5.33 3.70
C GLN A 85 -8.29 -3.84 3.71
N ALA A 86 -7.29 -3.44 4.50
CA ALA A 86 -6.84 -2.05 4.53
C ALA A 86 -6.37 -1.58 3.16
N ALA A 87 -5.62 -2.43 2.44
CA ALA A 87 -5.18 -2.17 1.08
C ALA A 87 -6.37 -2.00 0.11
N THR A 88 -7.36 -2.87 0.19
CA THR A 88 -8.58 -2.81 -0.64
C THR A 88 -9.34 -1.50 -0.44
N ARG A 89 -9.49 -1.05 0.82
CA ARG A 89 -10.12 0.26 1.13
C ARG A 89 -9.37 1.42 0.49
N VAL A 90 -8.04 1.37 0.47
CA VAL A 90 -7.21 2.38 -0.20
C VAL A 90 -7.38 2.32 -1.71
N LEU A 91 -7.34 1.14 -2.32
CA LEU A 91 -7.49 0.95 -3.76
C LEU A 91 -8.85 1.44 -4.29
N ARG A 92 -9.92 1.28 -3.51
CA ARG A 92 -11.26 1.83 -3.81
C ARG A 92 -11.25 3.33 -4.04
N THR A 93 -10.39 4.08 -3.34
CA THR A 93 -10.28 5.53 -3.54
C THR A 93 -9.65 5.90 -4.89
N PHE A 94 -8.85 5.00 -5.46
CA PHE A 94 -8.16 5.21 -6.74
C PHE A 94 -8.95 4.66 -7.95
N VAL A 95 -9.78 3.64 -7.76
CA VAL A 95 -10.59 3.02 -8.82
C VAL A 95 -12.08 3.34 -8.61
N LYS A 96 -12.49 4.52 -9.07
CA LYS A 96 -13.92 4.89 -9.07
C LYS A 96 -14.71 3.88 -9.93
N GLY A 97 -15.67 3.17 -9.31
CA GLY A 97 -16.51 2.17 -9.96
C GLY A 97 -15.98 0.74 -9.95
N GLY A 98 -14.86 0.44 -9.26
CA GLY A 98 -14.38 -0.93 -9.09
C GLY A 98 -15.29 -1.74 -8.15
N ARG A 99 -15.63 -2.98 -8.53
CA ARG A 99 -16.24 -3.95 -7.62
C ARG A 99 -15.14 -4.63 -6.81
N PHE A 100 -15.10 -4.37 -5.52
CA PHE A 100 -14.23 -5.07 -4.58
C PHE A 100 -15.13 -5.78 -3.59
N VAL A 101 -14.88 -7.06 -3.34
CA VAL A 101 -15.62 -7.83 -2.32
C VAL A 101 -15.15 -7.31 -0.95
N ASP A 102 -16.04 -6.71 -0.18
CA ASP A 102 -15.75 -6.52 1.25
C ASP A 102 -15.91 -7.88 1.94
N PRO A 103 -14.96 -8.33 2.76
CA PRO A 103 -15.26 -9.33 3.76
C PRO A 103 -16.19 -8.73 4.84
N PRO A 104 -16.95 -9.57 5.55
CA PRO A 104 -17.86 -9.13 6.60
C PRO A 104 -17.14 -8.26 7.65
N PRO A 105 -17.86 -7.31 8.28
CA PRO A 105 -17.29 -6.47 9.32
C PRO A 105 -16.64 -7.33 10.40
N ILE A 106 -15.45 -6.91 10.84
CA ILE A 106 -14.78 -7.50 11.98
C ILE A 106 -15.53 -7.00 13.21
N ASP A 107 -16.28 -7.89 13.85
CA ASP A 107 -16.82 -7.63 15.19
C ASP A 107 -15.64 -7.45 16.15
N THR A 108 -15.35 -6.20 16.49
CA THR A 108 -14.51 -5.86 17.65
C THR A 108 -15.40 -5.95 18.88
N SER A 109 -15.49 -7.16 19.47
CA SER A 109 -15.96 -7.38 20.84
C SER A 109 -14.84 -7.15 21.85
#